data_AF-A0A848WBD5-F1
#
_entry.id   AF-A0A848WBD5-F1
#
_cell.length_a   1.000
_cell.length_b   1.000
_cell.length_c   1.000
_cell.angle_alpha   90.00
_cell.angle_beta   90.00
_cell.angle_gamma   90.00
#
_symmetry.space_group_name_H-M   'P 1'
#
loop_
_entity.id
_entity.type
_entity.pdbx_description
1 polymer ?
#
loop_
_entity_poly.entity_id
_entity_poly.type
_entity_poly.pdbx_seq_one_letter_code
_entity_poly.pdbx_strand_id
1 'polypeptide(L)'
;ADEGVAVLIEPLNTGDFPGYFLNYQGQAHAIVADVGLANVQLQMDFYHCQIMEGNLADNFRRFGDAVGHIQIASVPGRVEPDAGEINYPYLLDLIDASNFDGWVGAEYIPQGDTAAGLGWAASYGIAS
;
A
#
# COMPACT_ATOMS: atom_id res chain seq x y z
N ALA A 1 13.05 20.00 8.05
CA ALA A 1 13.90 18.90 7.59
C ALA A 1 14.81 19.46 6.53
N ASP A 2 16.12 19.46 6.82
CA ASP A 2 17.08 20.28 6.06
C ASP A 2 17.43 19.66 4.69
N GLU A 3 17.08 18.38 4.50
CA GLU A 3 17.45 17.58 3.30
C GLU A 3 16.27 17.32 2.33
N GLY A 4 15.07 17.85 2.60
CA GLY A 4 13.91 17.64 1.72
C GLY A 4 13.38 16.20 1.65
N VAL A 5 13.73 15.34 2.61
CA VAL A 5 13.34 13.92 2.67
C VAL A 5 12.10 13.73 3.55
N ALA A 6 11.14 12.95 3.06
CA ALA A 6 10.00 12.46 3.84
C ALA A 6 10.35 11.14 4.55
N VAL A 7 9.84 10.99 5.77
CA VAL A 7 9.90 9.74 6.55
C VAL A 7 8.51 9.13 6.57
N LEU A 8 8.40 7.86 6.21
CA LEU A 8 7.14 7.14 6.20
C LEU A 8 7.09 6.14 7.36
N ILE A 9 5.93 6.02 8.00
CA ILE A 9 5.62 4.90 8.90
C ILE A 9 4.61 3.98 8.23
N GLU A 10 4.71 2.69 8.50
CA GLU A 10 3.90 1.67 7.85
C GLU A 10 3.22 0.76 8.88
N PRO A 11 1.88 0.61 8.82
CA PRO A 11 1.18 -0.43 9.55
C PRO A 11 1.41 -1.80 8.91
N LEU A 12 1.92 -2.76 9.69
CA LEU A 12 2.17 -4.13 9.22
C LEU A 12 1.14 -5.11 9.78
N ASN A 13 0.93 -6.23 9.09
CA ASN A 13 0.00 -7.26 9.59
C ASN A 13 0.63 -8.12 10.70
N THR A 14 -0.20 -8.64 11.61
CA THR A 14 0.26 -9.45 12.76
C THR A 14 0.55 -10.91 12.42
N GLY A 15 0.16 -11.38 11.23
CA GLY A 15 0.46 -12.73 10.76
C GLY A 15 1.92 -12.87 10.36
N ASP A 16 2.40 -11.97 9.50
CA ASP A 16 3.77 -11.91 9.01
C ASP A 16 4.72 -11.26 10.04
N PHE A 17 4.22 -10.28 10.80
CA PHE A 17 5.00 -9.56 11.81
C PHE A 17 4.36 -9.61 13.21
N PRO A 18 4.38 -10.78 13.89
CA PRO A 18 3.84 -10.90 15.24
C PRO A 18 4.56 -9.96 16.22
N GLY A 19 3.78 -9.21 16.99
CA GLY A 19 4.31 -8.29 18.01
C GLY A 19 4.84 -6.96 17.47
N TYR A 20 4.64 -6.66 16.19
CA TYR A 20 4.95 -5.35 15.62
C TYR A 20 4.09 -4.24 16.25
N PHE A 21 4.64 -3.04 16.36
CA PHE A 21 4.05 -1.94 17.13
C PHE A 21 2.80 -1.32 16.48
N LEU A 22 2.75 -1.28 15.16
CA LEU A 22 1.77 -0.52 14.38
C LEU A 22 1.09 -1.42 13.35
N ASN A 23 -0.23 -1.63 13.46
CA ASN A 23 -0.93 -2.60 12.60
C ASN A 23 -2.20 -2.06 11.92
N TYR A 24 -2.66 -0.87 12.28
CA TYR A 24 -3.93 -0.31 11.80
C TYR A 24 -3.74 1.07 11.18
N GLN A 25 -4.40 1.34 10.06
CA GLN A 25 -4.36 2.63 9.37
C GLN A 25 -4.82 3.75 10.30
N GLY A 26 -5.95 3.56 11.00
CA GLY A 26 -6.47 4.58 11.93
C GLY A 26 -5.50 4.95 13.06
N GLN A 27 -4.78 3.96 13.61
CA GLN A 27 -3.75 4.19 14.63
C GLN A 27 -2.58 5.00 14.07
N ALA A 28 -2.12 4.63 12.87
CA ALA A 28 -0.98 5.28 12.23
C ALA A 28 -1.27 6.71 11.81
N HIS A 29 -2.45 6.99 11.25
CA HIS A 29 -2.88 8.36 10.96
C HIS A 29 -2.98 9.22 12.22
N ALA A 30 -3.42 8.66 13.35
CA ALA A 30 -3.43 9.37 14.62
C ALA A 30 -1.99 9.71 15.09
N ILE A 31 -1.05 8.76 14.97
CA ILE A 31 0.36 8.98 15.32
C ILE A 31 0.97 10.09 14.45
N VAL A 32 0.76 10.07 13.12
CA VAL A 32 1.28 11.12 12.23
C VAL A 32 0.71 12.49 12.59
N ALA A 33 -0.59 12.56 12.89
CA ALA A 33 -1.24 13.79 13.32
C ALA A 33 -0.66 14.32 14.66
N ASP A 34 -0.42 13.43 15.62
CA ASP A 34 0.17 13.77 16.93
C ASP A 34 1.63 14.22 16.80
N VAL A 35 2.40 13.61 15.89
CA VAL A 35 3.79 14.02 15.59
C VAL A 35 3.82 15.42 14.98
N GLY A 36 2.86 15.77 14.12
CA GLY A 36 2.68 17.13 13.60
C GLY A 36 3.83 17.66 12.74
N LEU A 37 4.71 16.79 12.24
CA LEU A 37 5.82 17.14 11.36
C LEU A 37 5.42 16.98 9.90
N ALA A 38 5.56 18.05 9.11
CA ALA A 38 5.15 18.06 7.70
C ALA A 38 5.88 17.03 6.81
N ASN A 39 7.05 16.54 7.23
CA ASN A 39 7.82 15.54 6.50
C ASN A 39 7.66 14.12 7.06
N VAL A 40 6.72 13.88 7.97
CA VAL A 40 6.35 12.54 8.43
C VAL A 40 5.00 12.19 7.80
N GLN A 41 4.97 11.09 7.04
CA GLN A 41 3.82 10.64 6.27
C GLN A 41 3.58 9.15 6.53
N LEU A 42 2.53 8.60 5.92
CA LEU A 42 2.17 7.20 6.03
C LEU A 42 2.43 6.45 4.72
N GLN A 43 2.86 5.20 4.83
CA GLN A 43 2.86 4.22 3.74
C GLN A 43 1.65 3.29 3.91
N MET A 44 0.77 3.27 2.90
CA MET A 44 -0.41 2.43 2.91
C MET A 44 -0.17 1.21 2.02
N ASP A 45 0.24 0.10 2.64
CA ASP A 45 0.25 -1.20 1.96
C ASP A 45 -1.15 -1.84 2.03
N PHE A 46 -1.75 -2.07 0.85
CA PHE A 46 -3.05 -2.74 0.73
C PHE A 46 -3.00 -4.21 1.14
N TYR A 47 -1.86 -4.88 1.04
CA TYR A 47 -1.70 -6.25 1.53
C TYR A 47 -1.83 -6.30 3.05
N HIS A 48 -1.09 -5.46 3.77
CA HIS A 48 -1.21 -5.35 5.23
C HIS A 48 -2.59 -4.86 5.68
N CYS A 49 -3.15 -3.85 4.99
CA CYS A 49 -4.48 -3.31 5.31
C CYS A 49 -5.59 -4.35 5.11
N GLN A 50 -5.55 -5.16 4.05
CA GLN A 50 -6.57 -6.18 3.81
C GLN A 50 -6.59 -7.23 4.92
N ILE A 51 -5.42 -7.69 5.37
CA ILE A 51 -5.30 -8.72 6.41
C ILE A 51 -5.79 -8.19 7.76
N MET A 52 -5.48 -6.93 8.09
CA MET A 52 -5.79 -6.36 9.40
C MET A 52 -7.17 -5.73 9.52
N GLU A 53 -7.65 -5.10 8.45
CA GLU A 53 -8.82 -4.21 8.48
C GLU A 53 -9.83 -4.51 7.38
N GLY A 54 -9.39 -5.04 6.24
CA GLY A 54 -10.21 -5.16 5.05
C GLY A 54 -10.69 -3.78 4.56
N ASN A 55 -11.89 -3.75 3.96
CA ASN A 55 -12.58 -2.54 3.51
C ASN A 55 -11.68 -1.52 2.78
N LEU A 56 -10.81 -2.02 1.88
CA LEU A 56 -9.71 -1.26 1.27
C LEU A 56 -10.16 0.04 0.60
N ALA A 57 -11.27 0.01 -0.13
CA ALA A 57 -11.76 1.17 -0.86
C ALA A 57 -12.18 2.32 0.07
N ASP A 58 -12.88 1.99 1.17
CA ASP A 58 -13.31 3.00 2.13
C ASP A 58 -12.15 3.48 2.99
N ASN A 59 -11.22 2.58 3.35
CA ASN A 59 -9.99 2.97 4.02
C ASN A 59 -9.16 3.92 3.14
N PHE A 60 -9.00 3.62 1.84
CA PHE A 60 -8.32 4.51 0.92
C PHE A 60 -9.05 5.86 0.77
N ARG A 61 -10.38 5.88 0.62
CA ARG A 61 -11.13 7.15 0.58
C ARG A 61 -10.97 7.99 1.85
N ARG A 62 -10.83 7.32 2.99
CA ARG A 62 -10.69 7.99 4.29
C ARG A 62 -9.28 8.53 4.53
N PHE A 63 -8.27 7.83 4.03
CA PHE A 63 -6.89 7.98 4.47
C PHE A 63 -5.90 8.33 3.34
N GLY A 64 -6.22 7.99 2.10
CA GLY A 64 -5.35 8.07 0.92
C GLY A 64 -4.84 9.47 0.59
N ASP A 65 -5.59 10.53 0.91
CA ASP A 65 -5.11 11.91 0.69
C ASP A 65 -3.93 12.29 1.61
N ALA A 66 -3.68 11.50 2.68
CA ALA A 66 -2.62 11.75 3.66
C ALA A 66 -1.52 10.68 3.65
N VAL A 67 -1.40 9.89 2.58
CA VAL A 67 -0.34 8.89 2.42
C VAL A 67 0.72 9.39 1.44
N GLY A 68 1.99 9.08 1.72
CA GLY A 68 3.12 9.43 0.86
C GLY A 68 3.48 8.32 -0.13
N HIS A 69 3.06 7.08 0.14
CA HIS A 69 3.35 5.92 -0.69
C HIS A 69 2.27 4.85 -0.51
N ILE A 70 2.03 4.06 -1.57
CA ILE A 70 1.12 2.93 -1.58
C ILE A 70 1.90 1.70 -2.00
N GLN A 71 1.61 0.54 -1.41
CA GLN A 71 2.13 -0.75 -1.88
C GLN A 71 1.00 -1.75 -2.15
N ILE A 72 1.28 -2.69 -3.06
CA ILE A 72 0.33 -3.73 -3.50
C ILE A 72 0.97 -5.11 -3.57
N ALA A 73 0.21 -6.12 -3.13
CA ALA A 73 0.46 -7.55 -3.34
C ALA A 73 -0.85 -8.35 -3.20
N SER A 74 -0.97 -9.51 -3.87
CA SER A 74 -2.16 -10.36 -3.70
C SER A 74 -2.37 -10.76 -2.23
N VAL A 75 -3.61 -10.95 -1.82
CA VAL A 75 -3.94 -11.63 -0.55
C VAL A 75 -4.67 -12.94 -0.86
N PRO A 76 -4.35 -14.05 -0.15
CA PRO A 76 -3.39 -14.16 0.95
C PRO A 76 -1.95 -14.49 0.52
N GLY A 77 -1.68 -14.64 -0.78
CA GLY A 77 -0.41 -15.22 -1.26
C GLY A 77 0.82 -14.32 -1.18
N ARG A 78 0.64 -12.99 -1.07
CA ARG A 78 1.70 -11.97 -1.24
C ARG A 78 2.51 -12.13 -2.54
N VAL A 79 1.82 -12.50 -3.61
CA VAL A 79 2.33 -12.64 -4.98
C VAL A 79 1.78 -11.55 -5.91
N GLU A 80 1.89 -11.74 -7.23
CA GLU A 80 1.40 -10.83 -8.26
C GLU A 80 -0.03 -10.32 -7.98
N PRO A 81 -0.31 -9.00 -8.16
CA PRO A 81 -1.60 -8.38 -7.85
C PRO A 81 -2.71 -8.68 -8.88
N ASP A 82 -2.64 -9.81 -9.57
CA ASP A 82 -3.68 -10.39 -10.42
C ASP A 82 -4.23 -11.72 -9.88
N ALA A 83 -3.79 -12.13 -8.69
CA ALA A 83 -4.24 -13.33 -7.98
C ALA A 83 -4.97 -12.99 -6.67
N GLY A 84 -5.66 -14.00 -6.13
CA GLY A 84 -6.25 -13.94 -4.79
C GLY A 84 -7.59 -13.21 -4.73
N GLU A 85 -7.87 -12.60 -3.59
CA GLU A 85 -9.21 -12.05 -3.26
C GLU A 85 -9.41 -10.56 -3.58
N ILE A 86 -8.34 -9.84 -3.90
CA ILE A 86 -8.38 -8.37 -4.12
C ILE A 86 -8.52 -8.08 -5.62
N ASN A 87 -9.50 -7.24 -5.97
CA ASN A 87 -9.61 -6.67 -7.32
C ASN A 87 -8.75 -5.39 -7.43
N TYR A 88 -7.46 -5.55 -7.73
CA TYR A 88 -6.53 -4.43 -7.85
C TYR A 88 -6.86 -3.43 -8.96
N PRO A 89 -7.33 -3.81 -10.17
CA PRO A 89 -7.78 -2.84 -11.17
C PRO A 89 -8.76 -1.81 -10.61
N TYR A 90 -9.75 -2.23 -9.81
CA TYR A 90 -10.69 -1.31 -9.18
C TYR A 90 -10.02 -0.37 -8.16
N LEU A 91 -9.04 -0.85 -7.38
CA LEU A 91 -8.32 -0.01 -6.41
C LEU A 91 -7.37 0.97 -7.11
N LEU A 92 -6.75 0.56 -8.21
CA LEU A 92 -5.88 1.42 -9.02
C LEU A 92 -6.69 2.50 -9.73
N ASP A 93 -7.86 2.17 -10.28
CA ASP A 93 -8.81 3.17 -10.81
C ASP A 93 -9.24 4.17 -9.73
N LEU A 94 -9.40 3.72 -8.48
CA LEU A 94 -9.75 4.58 -7.35
C LEU A 94 -8.59 5.51 -6.97
N ILE A 95 -7.35 5.03 -7.04
CA ILE A 95 -6.14 5.85 -6.85
C ILE A 95 -6.02 6.89 -7.95
N ASP A 96 -6.19 6.50 -9.22
CA ASP A 96 -6.15 7.42 -10.36
C ASP A 96 -7.22 8.53 -10.29
N ALA A 97 -8.38 8.23 -9.68
CA ALA A 97 -9.45 9.19 -9.45
C ALA A 97 -9.25 10.10 -8.22
N SER A 98 -8.19 9.87 -7.44
CA SER A 98 -7.87 10.64 -6.22
C SER A 98 -6.86 11.77 -6.50
N ASN A 99 -6.43 12.47 -5.43
CA ASN A 99 -5.35 13.45 -5.52
C ASN A 99 -3.96 12.83 -5.25
N PHE A 100 -3.86 11.50 -5.12
CA PHE A 100 -2.58 10.83 -4.90
C PHE A 100 -1.69 10.98 -6.14
N ASP A 101 -0.53 11.61 -5.97
CA ASP A 101 0.46 11.86 -7.03
C ASP A 101 1.78 11.09 -6.79
N GLY A 102 1.79 10.20 -5.79
CA GLY A 102 2.93 9.38 -5.42
C GLY A 102 3.06 8.10 -6.25
N TRP A 103 3.95 7.22 -5.80
CA TRP A 103 4.19 5.92 -6.44
C TRP A 103 3.37 4.80 -5.79
N VAL A 104 2.95 3.85 -6.62
CA VAL A 104 2.45 2.53 -6.19
C VAL A 104 3.58 1.51 -6.32
N GLY A 105 4.07 1.00 -5.19
CA GLY A 105 5.11 -0.02 -5.11
C GLY A 105 4.55 -1.43 -5.27
N ALA A 106 5.15 -2.21 -6.17
CA ALA A 106 4.83 -3.62 -6.36
C ALA A 106 5.65 -4.49 -5.39
N GLU A 107 5.23 -4.58 -4.13
CA GLU A 107 5.95 -5.30 -3.07
C GLU A 107 5.39 -6.72 -2.86
N TYR A 108 5.65 -7.59 -3.84
CA TYR A 108 5.26 -8.99 -3.76
C TYR A 108 6.43 -9.94 -4.03
N ILE A 109 6.24 -11.21 -3.69
CA ILE A 109 7.16 -12.29 -4.01
C ILE A 109 6.65 -12.97 -5.29
N PRO A 110 7.33 -12.85 -6.44
CA PRO A 110 6.86 -13.48 -7.67
C PRO A 110 6.68 -15.00 -7.51
N GLN A 111 5.62 -15.57 -8.09
CA GLN A 111 5.39 -17.03 -8.02
C GLN A 111 6.46 -17.83 -8.78
N GLY A 112 7.11 -17.20 -9.75
CA GLY A 112 8.14 -17.82 -10.58
C GLY A 112 9.11 -16.79 -11.13
N ASP A 113 9.42 -16.89 -12.42
CA ASP A 113 10.23 -15.88 -13.09
C ASP A 113 9.52 -14.52 -13.05
N THR A 114 10.21 -13.49 -12.57
CA THR A 114 9.64 -12.15 -12.39
C THR A 114 9.11 -11.58 -13.69
N ALA A 115 9.85 -11.69 -14.80
CA ALA A 115 9.45 -11.10 -16.07
C ALA A 115 8.22 -11.82 -16.66
N ALA A 116 8.12 -13.14 -16.46
CA ALA A 116 6.95 -13.92 -16.84
C ALA A 116 5.68 -13.54 -16.04
N GLY A 117 5.84 -13.05 -14.80
CA GLY A 117 4.75 -12.60 -13.94
C GLY A 117 4.22 -11.18 -14.20
N LEU A 118 4.85 -10.39 -15.08
CA LEU A 118 4.46 -8.99 -15.33
C LEU A 118 3.22 -8.81 -16.22
N GLY A 119 2.47 -9.88 -16.50
CA GLY A 119 1.24 -9.80 -17.32
C GLY A 119 0.23 -8.78 -16.79
N TRP A 120 0.07 -8.70 -15.46
CA TRP A 120 -0.79 -7.71 -14.80
C TRP A 120 -0.35 -6.25 -15.03
N ALA A 121 0.95 -6.03 -15.22
CA ALA A 121 1.55 -4.70 -15.29
C ALA A 121 1.49 -4.09 -16.70
N ALA A 122 1.25 -4.93 -17.72
CA ALA A 122 1.22 -4.52 -19.12
C ALA A 122 0.17 -3.43 -19.42
N SER A 123 -0.99 -3.47 -18.75
CA SER A 123 -2.03 -2.43 -18.88
C SER A 123 -1.59 -1.07 -18.33
N TYR A 124 -0.54 -1.05 -17.52
CA TYR A 124 0.05 0.16 -16.92
C TYR A 124 1.37 0.56 -17.58
N GLY A 125 1.68 0.00 -18.77
CA GLY A 125 2.84 0.36 -19.56
C GLY A 125 4.16 -0.30 -19.13
N ILE A 126 4.11 -1.29 -18.24
CA ILE A 126 5.27 -2.07 -17.82
C ILE A 126 5.27 -3.37 -18.63
N ALA A 127 6.17 -3.46 -19.60
CA ALA A 127 6.36 -4.65 -20.42
C ALA A 127 7.74 -5.28 -20.15
N SER A 128 7.83 -6.60 -20.33
CA SER A 128 9.07 -7.37 -20.31
C SER A 128 9.83 -7.33 -21.63
#